data_AF-A0A085BFN1-F1
#
_entry.id   AF-A0A085BFN1-F1
#
_cell.length_a   1.000
_cell.length_b   1.000
_cell.length_c   1.000
_cell.angle_alpha   90.00
_cell.angle_beta   90.00
_cell.angle_gamma   90.00
#
_symmetry.space_group_name_H-M   'P 1'
#
loop_
_entity.id
_entity.type
_entity.pdbx_description
1 polymer ?
#
loop_
_entity_poly.entity_id
_entity_poly.type
_entity_poly.pdbx_seq_one_letter_code
_entity_poly.pdbx_strand_id
1 'polypeptide(L)'
;MKIQEYGNKEIKNAIIKSFLEKDPKYFIPFILSKNVFVDYWNKTKFYEAFKYEILKLEMKDGFREIKLEKQYWDYYDDYTQLNIYDNYHLAPRFTILFKDENEKIYLEFDPF
;
A
#
# COMPACT_ATOMS: atom_id res chain seq x y z
N MET A 1 -10.37 4.44 -23.27
CA MET A 1 -9.22 4.53 -22.35
C MET A 1 -8.49 3.19 -22.39
N LYS A 2 -7.25 3.13 -22.91
CA LYS A 2 -6.47 1.88 -22.88
C LYS A 2 -6.05 1.63 -21.44
N ILE A 3 -6.43 0.49 -20.88
CA ILE A 3 -6.04 0.13 -19.51
C ILE A 3 -4.60 -0.37 -19.58
N GLN A 4 -3.69 0.33 -18.89
CA GLN A 4 -2.26 0.01 -18.84
C GLN A 4 -2.00 -1.00 -17.73
N GLU A 5 -1.24 -2.04 -18.04
CA GLU A 5 -0.73 -3.01 -17.07
C GLU A 5 0.60 -2.49 -16.52
N TYR A 6 0.78 -2.58 -15.20
CA TYR A 6 1.98 -2.13 -14.50
C TYR A 6 2.59 -3.30 -13.75
N GLY A 7 3.92 -3.42 -13.70
CA GLY A 7 4.58 -4.45 -12.92
C GLY A 7 4.38 -4.25 -11.42
N ASN A 8 4.42 -5.33 -10.63
CA ASN A 8 4.22 -5.29 -9.17
C ASN A 8 5.21 -4.30 -8.49
N LYS A 9 6.43 -4.17 -9.02
CA LYS A 9 7.42 -3.18 -8.56
C LYS A 9 6.94 -1.73 -8.77
N GLU A 10 6.34 -1.42 -9.91
CA GLU A 10 5.85 -0.08 -10.22
C GLU A 10 4.68 0.28 -9.31
N ILE A 11 3.78 -0.67 -9.07
CA ILE A 11 2.62 -0.51 -8.17
C ILE A 11 3.08 -0.25 -6.73
N LYS A 12 4.03 -1.05 -6.22
CA LYS A 12 4.64 -0.86 -4.89
C LYS A 12 5.33 0.51 -4.79
N ASN A 13 6.08 0.91 -5.81
CA ASN A 13 6.73 2.22 -5.86
C ASN A 13 5.73 3.38 -5.88
N ALA A 14 4.58 3.24 -6.55
CA ALA A 14 3.55 4.25 -6.57
C ALA A 14 2.90 4.47 -5.20
N ILE A 15 2.70 3.39 -4.45
CA ILE A 15 2.24 3.45 -3.05
C ILE A 15 3.27 4.20 -2.21
N ILE A 16 4.55 3.77 -2.24
CA ILE A 16 5.64 4.44 -1.53
C ILE A 16 5.69 5.94 -1.83
N LYS A 17 5.66 6.28 -3.12
CA LYS A 17 5.69 7.68 -3.57
C LYS A 17 4.51 8.48 -3.04
N SER A 18 3.32 7.87 -2.98
CA SER A 18 2.13 8.53 -2.45
C SER A 18 2.29 8.93 -0.97
N PHE A 19 2.98 8.12 -0.17
CA PHE A 19 3.28 8.44 1.22
C PHE A 19 4.40 9.47 1.37
N LEU A 20 5.50 9.33 0.63
CA LEU A 20 6.65 10.24 0.70
C LEU A 20 6.27 11.68 0.29
N GLU A 21 5.48 11.81 -0.76
CA GLU A 21 5.04 13.12 -1.28
C GLU A 21 3.77 13.63 -0.60
N LYS A 22 3.17 12.84 0.31
CA LYS A 22 1.85 13.08 0.90
C LYS A 22 0.76 13.38 -0.15
N ASP A 23 0.88 12.76 -1.33
CA ASP A 23 -0.06 12.92 -2.45
C ASP A 23 -0.58 11.55 -2.92
N PRO A 24 -1.81 11.15 -2.54
CA PRO A 24 -2.39 9.89 -2.95
C PRO A 24 -2.69 9.82 -4.45
N LYS A 25 -2.59 10.92 -5.21
CA LYS A 25 -2.84 10.91 -6.66
C LYS A 25 -1.82 10.08 -7.43
N TYR A 26 -0.61 9.91 -6.90
CA TYR A 26 0.40 9.06 -7.52
C TYR A 26 -0.07 7.61 -7.70
N PHE A 27 -1.02 7.14 -6.89
CA PHE A 27 -1.53 5.78 -6.96
C PHE A 27 -2.74 5.61 -7.92
N ILE A 28 -3.37 6.69 -8.38
CA ILE A 28 -4.58 6.62 -9.23
C ILE A 28 -4.39 5.77 -10.50
N PRO A 29 -3.31 5.93 -11.29
CA PRO A 29 -3.15 5.12 -12.51
C PRO A 29 -3.06 3.62 -12.22
N PHE A 30 -2.46 3.26 -11.07
CA PHE A 30 -2.15 1.90 -10.69
C PHE A 30 -3.38 1.20 -10.11
N ILE A 31 -4.14 1.84 -9.21
CA ILE A 31 -5.36 1.25 -8.64
C ILE A 31 -6.40 0.95 -9.73
N LEU A 32 -6.43 1.74 -10.80
CA LEU A 32 -7.31 1.53 -11.95
C LEU A 32 -6.85 0.42 -12.90
N SER A 33 -5.63 -0.10 -12.74
CA SER A 33 -5.10 -1.16 -13.60
C SER A 33 -5.81 -2.50 -13.41
N LYS A 34 -5.89 -3.31 -14.47
CA LYS A 34 -6.56 -4.63 -14.45
C LYS A 34 -5.89 -5.63 -13.53
N ASN A 35 -4.60 -5.49 -13.28
CA ASN A 35 -3.82 -6.45 -12.51
C ASN A 35 -3.72 -6.10 -11.02
N VAL A 36 -4.28 -4.95 -10.60
CA VAL A 36 -4.47 -4.62 -9.19
C VAL A 36 -5.84 -5.07 -8.74
N PHE A 37 -5.88 -5.87 -7.67
CA PHE A 37 -7.07 -6.29 -6.97
C PHE A 37 -7.00 -5.74 -5.55
N VAL A 38 -8.17 -5.50 -4.95
CA VAL A 38 -8.26 -5.03 -3.56
C VAL A 38 -9.17 -5.98 -2.80
N ASP A 39 -8.76 -6.36 -1.61
CA ASP A 39 -9.64 -6.99 -0.64
C ASP A 39 -10.35 -5.90 0.16
N TYR A 40 -11.33 -5.27 -0.51
CA TYR A 40 -12.17 -4.22 0.03
C TYR A 40 -13.44 -4.14 -0.78
N TRP A 41 -14.41 -3.33 -0.35
CA TRP A 41 -15.72 -3.25 -1.02
C TRP A 41 -15.62 -2.99 -2.53
N ASN A 42 -14.69 -2.12 -2.93
CA ASN A 42 -14.25 -1.92 -4.31
C ASN A 42 -13.00 -1.00 -4.34
N LYS A 43 -12.39 -0.85 -5.51
CA LYS A 43 -11.22 0.01 -5.75
C LYS A 43 -11.42 1.47 -5.37
N THR A 44 -12.62 2.03 -5.58
CA THR A 44 -12.93 3.42 -5.22
C THR A 44 -12.91 3.59 -3.70
N LYS A 45 -13.57 2.69 -2.98
CA LYS A 45 -13.60 2.69 -1.51
C LYS A 45 -12.23 2.41 -0.90
N PHE A 46 -11.46 1.51 -1.51
CA PHE A 46 -10.07 1.29 -1.12
C PHE A 46 -9.25 2.57 -1.29
N TYR A 47 -9.38 3.26 -2.42
CA TYR A 47 -8.65 4.50 -2.68
C TYR A 47 -9.06 5.63 -1.75
N GLU A 48 -10.35 5.74 -1.39
CA GLU A 48 -10.83 6.72 -0.41
C GLU A 48 -10.17 6.50 0.96
N ALA A 49 -10.12 5.25 1.44
CA ALA A 49 -9.43 4.89 2.67
C ALA A 49 -7.91 5.16 2.57
N PHE A 50 -7.27 4.73 1.48
CA PHE A 50 -5.85 4.97 1.21
C PHE A 50 -5.50 6.47 1.26
N LYS A 51 -6.32 7.30 0.60
CA LYS A 51 -6.19 8.76 0.61
C LYS A 51 -6.34 9.31 2.01
N TYR A 52 -7.33 8.84 2.76
CA TYR A 52 -7.56 9.28 4.14
C TYR A 52 -6.35 8.97 5.02
N GLU A 53 -5.83 7.75 4.95
CA GLU A 53 -4.64 7.34 5.71
C GLU A 53 -3.44 8.23 5.38
N ILE A 54 -3.10 8.46 4.11
CA ILE A 54 -1.98 9.33 3.72
C ILE A 54 -2.14 10.76 4.26
N LEU A 55 -3.34 11.32 4.15
CA LEU A 55 -3.57 12.72 4.53
C LEU A 55 -3.56 12.90 6.05
N LYS A 56 -4.09 11.91 6.78
CA LYS A 56 -4.12 11.89 8.25
C LYS A 56 -2.77 11.46 8.85
N LEU A 57 -1.91 10.78 8.10
CA LEU A 57 -0.64 10.29 8.60
C LEU A 57 0.21 11.45 9.11
N GLU A 58 0.42 11.43 10.43
CA GLU A 58 1.35 12.30 11.12
C GLU A 58 2.62 11.51 11.38
N MET A 59 3.70 11.92 10.71
CA MET A 59 5.04 11.40 10.93
C MET A 59 5.70 12.23 12.02
N LYS A 60 5.91 11.64 13.19
CA LYS A 60 6.58 12.31 14.29
C LYS A 60 8.09 12.16 14.13
N ASP A 61 8.80 13.27 14.24
CA ASP A 61 10.25 13.37 14.00
C ASP A 61 10.67 12.96 12.58
N GLY A 62 9.74 13.08 11.62
CA GLY A 62 9.97 12.81 10.21
C GLY A 62 9.95 11.33 9.83
N PHE A 63 10.10 11.08 8.53
CA PHE A 63 10.17 9.73 7.97
C PHE A 63 11.45 9.01 8.39
N ARG A 64 11.34 7.75 8.80
CA ARG A 64 12.51 6.90 9.10
C ARG A 64 12.85 5.99 7.94
N GLU A 65 11.93 5.08 7.63
CA GLU A 65 12.18 4.00 6.66
C GLU A 65 10.88 3.39 6.15
N ILE A 66 10.98 2.75 4.98
CA ILE A 66 9.97 1.82 4.46
C ILE A 66 10.61 0.45 4.39
N LYS A 67 9.90 -0.56 4.92
CA LYS A 67 10.35 -1.94 4.91
C LYS A 67 9.33 -2.84 4.24
N LEU A 68 9.82 -3.78 3.43
CA LEU A 68 9.06 -4.93 2.97
C LEU A 68 9.35 -6.09 3.91
N GLU A 69 8.35 -6.53 4.65
CA GLU A 69 8.49 -7.54 5.69
C GLU A 69 7.53 -8.69 5.43
N LYS A 70 7.94 -9.91 5.72
CA LYS A 70 7.03 -11.06 5.75
C LYS A 70 6.51 -11.18 7.17
N GLN A 71 5.19 -11.20 7.35
CA GLN A 71 4.59 -11.59 8.61
C GLN A 71 4.17 -13.05 8.53
N TYR A 72 4.48 -13.79 9.60
CA TYR A 72 3.95 -15.14 9.79
C TYR A 72 2.74 -15.02 10.71
N TRP A 73 1.57 -14.87 10.11
CA TRP A 73 0.28 -14.90 10.78
C TRP A 73 -0.45 -15.99 10.03
N ASP A 74 -0.75 -17.13 10.65
CA ASP A 74 -1.17 -18.39 9.99
C ASP A 74 -2.14 -18.25 8.77
N TYR A 75 -2.94 -17.18 8.68
CA TYR A 75 -3.85 -16.87 7.57
C TYR A 75 -3.26 -15.97 6.45
N TYR A 76 -2.27 -15.13 6.79
CA TYR A 76 -1.59 -14.16 5.93
C TYR A 76 -0.14 -14.55 5.60
N ASP A 77 0.26 -15.80 5.81
CA ASP A 77 1.63 -16.29 5.55
C ASP A 77 2.11 -16.08 4.09
N ASP A 78 1.16 -15.92 3.15
CA ASP A 78 1.42 -15.62 1.75
C ASP A 78 1.56 -14.11 1.43
N TYR A 79 1.30 -13.25 2.41
CA TYR A 79 1.33 -11.79 2.23
C TYR A 79 2.68 -11.20 2.62
N THR A 80 3.12 -10.22 1.84
CA THR A 80 4.22 -9.33 2.19
C THR A 80 3.65 -8.01 2.64
N GLN A 81 4.15 -7.48 3.74
CA GLN A 81 3.77 -6.19 4.29
C GLN A 81 4.71 -5.11 3.77
N LEU A 82 4.15 -3.94 3.46
CA LEU A 82 4.93 -2.72 3.35
C LEU A 82 4.60 -1.79 4.48
N ASN A 83 5.60 -1.63 5.32
CA ASN A 83 5.53 -0.96 6.60
C ASN A 83 6.24 0.38 6.48
N ILE A 84 5.56 1.44 6.90
CA ILE A 84 6.06 2.81 6.87
C ILE A 84 6.31 3.27 8.30
N TYR A 85 7.55 3.67 8.60
CA TYR A 85 7.96 4.07 9.94
C TYR A 85 8.33 5.55 9.99
N ASP A 86 8.06 6.15 11.15
CA ASP A 86 8.64 7.43 11.55
C ASP A 86 9.77 7.23 12.56
N ASN A 87 10.46 8.31 12.91
CA ASN A 87 11.62 8.25 13.81
C ASN A 87 11.22 8.09 15.29
N TYR A 88 9.93 8.18 15.60
CA TYR A 88 9.44 8.17 16.98
C TYR A 88 8.85 6.82 17.39
N HIS A 89 8.03 6.21 16.54
CA HIS A 89 7.27 5.02 16.88
C HIS A 89 8.06 3.74 16.56
N LEU A 90 7.92 2.75 17.46
CA LEU A 90 8.46 1.40 17.25
C LEU A 90 7.62 0.60 16.25
N ALA A 91 6.30 0.78 16.29
CA ALA A 91 5.35 0.17 15.37
C ALA A 91 5.26 0.96 14.05
N PRO A 92 4.90 0.30 12.94
CA PRO A 92 4.61 1.01 11.70
C PRO A 92 3.47 2.01 11.89
N ARG A 93 3.57 3.14 11.19
CA ARG A 93 2.51 4.15 11.12
C ARG A 93 1.45 3.79 10.09
N PHE A 94 1.84 2.98 9.11
CA PHE A 94 0.95 2.45 8.10
C PHE A 94 1.52 1.13 7.59
N THR A 95 0.61 0.16 7.40
CA THR A 95 0.89 -1.14 6.82
C THR A 95 -0.09 -1.38 5.67
N ILE A 96 0.43 -1.82 4.53
CA ILE A 96 -0.37 -2.38 3.44
C ILE A 96 0.12 -3.77 3.12
N LEU A 97 -0.81 -4.69 2.98
CA LEU A 97 -0.55 -6.09 2.67
C LEU A 97 -0.59 -6.28 1.16
N PHE A 98 0.38 -7.04 0.65
CA PHE A 98 0.48 -7.45 -0.74
C PHE A 98 0.45 -8.96 -0.83
N LYS A 99 -0.38 -9.49 -1.73
CA LYS A 99 -0.22 -10.85 -2.24
C LYS A 99 0.13 -10.78 -3.71
N ASP A 100 1.32 -11.27 -4.06
CA ASP A 100 1.73 -11.41 -5.44
C ASP A 100 1.23 -12.79 -5.94
N GLU A 101 0.30 -12.82 -6.91
CA GLU A 101 -0.11 -14.07 -7.57
C GLU A 101 0.03 -13.92 -9.09
N ASN A 102 1.05 -14.53 -9.67
CA ASN A 102 1.41 -14.34 -11.08
C ASN A 102 1.65 -12.85 -11.38
N GLU A 103 0.99 -12.32 -12.42
CA GLU A 103 1.06 -10.91 -12.82
C GLU A 103 0.08 -10.00 -12.05
N LYS A 104 -0.65 -10.56 -11.09
CA LYS A 104 -1.64 -9.84 -10.27
C LYS A 104 -1.07 -9.50 -8.91
N ILE A 105 -1.55 -8.38 -8.38
CA ILE A 105 -1.27 -7.96 -7.01
C ILE A 105 -2.60 -7.71 -6.29
N TYR A 106 -2.75 -8.33 -5.12
CA TYR A 106 -3.88 -8.10 -4.23
C TYR A 106 -3.44 -7.20 -3.10
N LEU A 107 -4.24 -6.17 -2.82
CA LEU A 107 -3.98 -5.16 -1.83
C LEU A 107 -5.01 -5.23 -0.72
N GLU A 108 -4.55 -5.15 0.52
CA GLU A 108 -5.41 -5.13 1.70
C GLU A 108 -4.79 -4.20 2.73
N PHE A 109 -5.64 -3.54 3.52
CA PHE A 109 -5.16 -2.81 4.70
C PHE A 109 -4.98 -3.79 5.85
N ASP A 110 -3.94 -3.59 6.65
CA ASP A 110 -3.78 -4.36 7.88
C ASP A 110 -5.01 -4.14 8.80
N PRO A 111 -5.73 -5.19 9.21
CA PRO A 111 -6.96 -5.04 10.00
C PRO A 111 -6.74 -4.56 11.44
N PHE A 112 -5.49 -4.40 11.93
CA PHE A 112 -5.20 -4.14 13.35
C PHE A 112 -4.16 -3.04 13.60
#